data_AF-A0A938YUB0-F1
#
_entry.id   AF-A0A938YUB0-F1
#
_cell.length_a   1.000
_cell.length_b   1.000
_cell.length_c   1.000
_cell.angle_alpha   90.00
_cell.angle_beta   90.00
_cell.angle_gamma   90.00
#
_symmetry.space_group_name_H-M   'P 1'
#
loop_
_entity.id
_entity.type
_entity.pdbx_description
1 polymer ?
#
loop_
_entity_poly.entity_id
_entity_poly.type
_entity_poly.pdbx_seq_one_letter_code
_entity_poly.pdbx_strand_id
1 'polypeptide(L)'
;MHRIRKLSKLKFIHGLAITIALVVAQLLLDVFQISLLLFMPPIGFAFFLFISYGILPIMMGVLNIVLLHRFYNYDGWEIGFWLNGLFLTLTFSAISILLQTITGLPFFAIAVVEILILPYPFGILGKFSNRGQKKVEPQQTPNP
;
A
#
# COMPACT_ATOMS: atom_id res chain seq x y z
N MET A 1 12.53 -9.96 -25.07
CA MET A 1 13.08 -9.47 -23.79
C MET A 1 12.62 -8.06 -23.38
N HIS A 2 12.54 -7.07 -24.27
CA HIS A 2 12.27 -5.67 -23.91
C HIS A 2 10.90 -5.43 -23.23
N ARG A 3 9.85 -6.15 -23.66
CA ARG A 3 8.49 -6.05 -23.10
C ARG A 3 8.38 -6.60 -21.67
N ILE A 4 9.13 -7.68 -21.38
CA ILE A 4 9.20 -8.33 -20.07
C ILE A 4 9.89 -7.41 -19.05
N ARG A 5 11.01 -6.77 -19.46
CA ARG A 5 11.74 -5.82 -18.62
C ARG A 5 10.91 -4.58 -18.28
N LYS A 6 10.12 -4.07 -19.23
CA LYS A 6 9.21 -2.93 -19.02
C LYS A 6 8.10 -3.26 -18.00
N LEU A 7 7.52 -4.45 -18.09
CA LEU A 7 6.46 -4.88 -17.17
C LEU A 7 6.99 -5.13 -15.75
N SER A 8 8.19 -5.69 -15.61
CA SER A 8 8.85 -5.90 -14.32
C SER A 8 9.18 -4.58 -13.62
N LYS A 9 9.76 -3.62 -14.36
CA LYS A 9 10.06 -2.27 -13.85
C LYS A 9 8.81 -1.55 -13.35
N LEU A 10 7.70 -1.68 -14.07
CA LEU A 10 6.44 -1.04 -13.68
C LEU A 10 5.86 -1.62 -12.38
N LYS A 11 5.94 -2.95 -12.20
CA LYS A 11 5.52 -3.62 -10.94
C LYS A 11 6.36 -3.14 -9.77
N PHE A 12 7.67 -3.05 -9.95
CA PHE A 12 8.57 -2.54 -8.92
C PHE A 12 8.24 -1.10 -8.54
N ILE A 13 8.05 -0.19 -9.50
CA ILE A 13 7.72 1.22 -9.23
C ILE A 13 6.37 1.33 -8.51
N HIS A 14 5.36 0.59 -8.95
CA HIS A 14 4.04 0.57 -8.34
C HIS A 14 4.12 0.14 -6.87
N GLY A 15 4.80 -0.98 -6.59
CA GLY A 15 4.94 -1.44 -5.22
C GLY A 15 5.87 -0.59 -4.38
N LEU A 16 6.90 0.03 -4.96
CA LEU A 16 7.75 0.99 -4.25
C LEU A 16 6.93 2.18 -3.75
N ALA A 17 6.04 2.71 -4.59
CA ALA A 17 5.15 3.79 -4.18
C ALA A 17 4.22 3.38 -3.03
N ILE A 18 3.66 2.16 -3.09
CA ILE A 18 2.82 1.61 -2.01
C ILE A 18 3.63 1.43 -0.72
N THR A 19 4.80 0.80 -0.79
CA THR A 19 5.66 0.54 0.37
C THR A 19 6.13 1.83 1.02
N ILE A 20 6.56 2.83 0.24
CA ILE A 20 6.95 4.14 0.78
C ILE A 20 5.77 4.81 1.50
N ALA A 21 4.58 4.79 0.89
CA ALA A 21 3.39 5.38 1.52
C ALA A 21 3.06 4.71 2.86
N LEU A 22 3.14 3.37 2.93
CA LEU A 22 2.91 2.61 4.16
C LEU A 22 3.97 2.90 5.23
N VAL A 23 5.25 2.96 4.86
CA VAL A 23 6.34 3.32 5.78
C VAL A 23 6.13 4.72 6.35
N VAL A 24 5.83 5.70 5.49
CA VAL A 24 5.58 7.08 5.92
C VAL A 24 4.37 7.14 6.85
N ALA A 25 3.29 6.44 6.52
CA ALA A 25 2.10 6.38 7.36
C ALA A 25 2.39 5.75 8.72
N GLN A 26 3.17 4.67 8.77
CA GLN A 26 3.55 4.02 10.02
C GLN A 26 4.46 4.91 10.87
N LEU A 27 5.44 5.61 10.28
CA LEU A 27 6.26 6.59 11.00
C LEU A 27 5.42 7.73 11.59
N LEU A 28 4.42 8.22 10.86
CA LEU A 28 3.49 9.23 11.36
C LEU A 28 2.65 8.67 12.52
N LEU A 29 2.13 7.45 12.38
CA LEU A 29 1.37 6.78 13.43
C LEU A 29 2.18 6.58 14.71
N ASP A 30 3.46 6.23 14.62
CA ASP A 30 4.34 6.09 15.78
C ASP A 30 4.47 7.42 16.55
N VAL A 31 4.60 8.55 15.83
CA VAL A 31 4.64 9.89 16.46
C VAL A 31 3.29 10.25 17.10
N PHE A 32 2.18 9.96 16.41
CA PHE A 32 0.84 10.19 16.93
C PHE A 32 0.53 9.31 18.14
N GLN A 33 1.01 8.07 18.17
CA GLN A 33 0.81 7.14 19.27
C GLN A 33 1.38 7.72 20.58
N ILE A 34 2.62 8.23 20.53
CA ILE A 34 3.25 8.87 21.70
C ILE A 34 2.38 10.05 22.17
N SER A 35 1.96 10.91 21.25
CA SER A 35 1.23 12.14 21.58
C SER A 35 -0.20 11.88 22.10
N LEU A 36 -0.94 10.94 21.49
CA LEU A 36 -2.34 10.66 21.80
C LEU A 36 -2.50 9.81 23.05
N LEU A 37 -1.65 8.78 23.25
CA LEU A 37 -1.74 7.89 24.40
C LEU A 37 -1.29 8.57 25.69
N LEU A 38 -0.37 9.52 25.63
CA LEU A 38 0.07 10.31 26.79
C LEU A 38 -1.01 11.28 27.28
N PHE A 39 -1.80 11.87 26.39
CA PHE A 39 -2.75 12.93 26.75
C PHE A 39 -4.11 12.38 27.22
N MET A 40 -4.65 11.34 26.56
CA MET A 40 -5.92 10.72 26.94
C MET A 40 -5.91 9.22 26.61
N PRO A 41 -5.53 8.33 27.53
CA PRO A 41 -5.24 6.93 27.18
C PRO A 41 -6.39 6.18 26.49
N PRO A 42 -7.65 6.20 26.99
CA PRO A 42 -8.74 5.44 26.35
C PRO A 42 -9.22 6.07 25.03
N ILE A 43 -9.36 7.40 25.01
CA ILE A 43 -9.86 8.15 23.86
C ILE A 43 -8.79 8.20 22.76
N GLY A 44 -7.55 8.49 23.14
CA GLY A 44 -6.38 8.48 22.26
C GLY A 44 -6.13 7.10 21.65
N PHE A 45 -6.33 6.01 22.41
CA PHE A 45 -6.27 4.65 21.87
C PHE A 45 -7.38 4.39 20.85
N ALA A 46 -8.62 4.79 21.13
CA ALA A 46 -9.72 4.66 20.18
C ALA A 46 -9.46 5.43 18.87
N PHE A 47 -8.95 6.67 18.97
CA PHE A 47 -8.55 7.45 17.80
C PHE A 47 -7.40 6.80 17.03
N PHE A 48 -6.39 6.28 17.74
CA PHE A 48 -5.28 5.57 17.13
C PHE A 48 -5.77 4.36 16.32
N LEU A 49 -6.66 3.55 16.88
CA LEU A 49 -7.27 2.42 16.17
C LEU A 49 -8.10 2.87 14.96
N PHE A 50 -8.91 3.92 15.12
CA PHE A 50 -9.73 4.44 14.03
C PHE A 50 -8.89 4.97 12.86
N ILE A 51 -7.80 5.68 13.15
CA ILE A 51 -6.87 6.16 12.11
C ILE A 51 -6.18 4.96 11.46
N SER A 52 -5.65 4.03 12.25
CA SER A 52 -4.83 2.91 11.76
C SER A 52 -5.61 1.88 10.97
N TYR A 53 -6.85 1.59 11.35
CA TYR A 53 -7.66 0.52 10.75
C TYR A 53 -8.91 1.02 10.02
N GLY A 54 -9.29 2.29 10.18
CA GLY A 54 -10.35 2.93 9.41
C GLY A 54 -9.79 3.80 8.28
N ILE A 55 -9.10 4.88 8.65
CA ILE A 55 -8.66 5.90 7.68
C ILE A 55 -7.52 5.40 6.79
N LEU A 56 -6.50 4.79 7.37
CA LEU A 56 -5.30 4.38 6.62
C LEU A 56 -5.61 3.35 5.51
N PRO A 57 -6.42 2.28 5.75
CA PRO A 57 -6.85 1.38 4.68
C PRO A 57 -7.57 2.09 3.53
N ILE A 58 -8.43 3.07 3.83
CA ILE A 58 -9.14 3.85 2.81
C ILE A 58 -8.13 4.65 1.98
N MET A 59 -7.20 5.37 2.62
CA MET A 59 -6.16 6.13 1.93
C MET A 59 -5.30 5.24 1.04
N MET A 60 -4.89 4.07 1.54
CA MET A 60 -4.10 3.11 0.78
C MET A 60 -4.87 2.51 -0.39
N GLY A 61 -6.17 2.27 -0.21
CA GLY A 61 -7.07 1.87 -1.30
C GLY A 61 -7.11 2.92 -2.40
N VAL A 62 -7.24 4.21 -2.05
CA VAL A 62 -7.32 5.32 -3.03
C VAL A 62 -6.01 5.40 -3.79
N LEU A 63 -4.89 5.42 -3.06
CA LEU A 63 -3.56 5.47 -3.66
C LEU A 63 -3.34 4.31 -4.63
N ASN A 64 -3.69 3.08 -4.22
CA ASN A 64 -3.52 1.91 -5.06
C ASN A 64 -4.32 2.03 -6.37
N ILE A 65 -5.58 2.49 -6.32
CA ILE A 65 -6.40 2.70 -7.52
C ILE A 65 -5.78 3.73 -8.44
N VAL A 66 -5.36 4.89 -7.91
CA VAL A 66 -4.72 5.95 -8.71
C VAL A 66 -3.48 5.41 -9.42
N LEU A 67 -2.65 4.64 -8.72
CA LEU A 67 -1.46 4.03 -9.30
C LEU A 67 -1.82 2.96 -10.35
N LEU A 68 -2.87 2.16 -10.11
CA LEU A 68 -3.31 1.15 -11.07
C LEU A 68 -3.85 1.76 -12.36
N HIS A 69 -4.69 2.79 -12.24
CA HIS A 69 -5.20 3.52 -13.39
C HIS A 69 -4.04 4.14 -14.17
N ARG A 70 -3.13 4.86 -13.49
CA ARG A 70 -2.01 5.54 -14.15
C ARG A 70 -0.98 4.61 -14.79
N PHE A 71 -0.70 3.46 -14.18
CA PHE A 71 0.35 2.55 -14.68
C PHE A 71 -0.19 1.45 -15.60
N TYR A 72 -1.44 1.03 -15.42
CA TYR A 72 -1.96 -0.16 -16.09
C TYR A 72 -3.28 0.05 -16.85
N ASN A 73 -3.89 1.24 -16.82
CA ASN A 73 -5.17 1.56 -17.45
C ASN A 73 -6.27 0.53 -17.09
N TYR A 74 -6.40 0.20 -15.81
CA TYR A 74 -7.51 -0.61 -15.31
C TYR A 74 -8.68 0.30 -14.94
N ASP A 75 -9.88 -0.02 -15.46
CA ASP A 75 -11.14 0.62 -15.11
C ASP A 75 -12.02 -0.38 -14.35
N GLY A 76 -12.38 -0.02 -13.11
CA GLY A 76 -13.13 -0.88 -12.19
C GLY A 76 -12.61 -0.74 -10.76
N TRP A 77 -13.23 0.18 -10.02
CA TRP A 77 -12.69 0.72 -8.76
C TRP A 77 -13.43 0.18 -7.53
N GLU A 78 -14.66 -0.31 -7.68
CA GLU A 78 -15.62 -0.43 -6.57
C GLU A 78 -15.35 -1.64 -5.65
N ILE A 79 -15.09 -2.84 -6.21
CA ILE A 79 -14.97 -4.07 -5.40
C ILE A 79 -13.54 -4.25 -4.86
N GLY A 80 -12.52 -3.73 -5.57
CA GLY A 80 -11.12 -3.88 -5.21
C GLY A 80 -10.54 -2.75 -4.36
N PHE A 81 -11.26 -1.63 -4.20
CA PHE A 81 -10.81 -0.48 -3.40
C PHE A 81 -10.51 -0.86 -1.96
N TRP A 82 -11.56 -1.30 -1.28
CA TRP A 82 -11.55 -1.51 0.16
C TRP A 82 -10.73 -2.74 0.53
N LEU A 83 -10.90 -3.82 -0.25
CA LEU A 83 -10.18 -5.06 -0.05
C LEU A 83 -8.67 -4.90 -0.27
N ASN A 84 -8.23 -4.19 -1.32
CA ASN A 84 -6.80 -3.97 -1.52
C ASN A 84 -6.21 -3.05 -0.46
N GLY A 85 -6.88 -1.94 -0.11
CA GLY A 85 -6.37 -1.00 0.89
C GLY A 85 -6.17 -1.66 2.26
N LEU A 86 -7.19 -2.38 2.73
CA LEU A 86 -7.14 -3.13 3.98
C LEU A 86 -6.13 -4.28 3.91
N PHE A 87 -6.11 -5.06 2.84
CA PHE A 87 -5.18 -6.18 2.69
C PHE A 87 -3.72 -5.73 2.64
N LEU A 88 -3.40 -4.66 1.90
CA LEU A 88 -2.06 -4.10 1.83
C LEU A 88 -1.60 -3.57 3.20
N THR A 89 -2.47 -2.84 3.89
CA THR A 89 -2.17 -2.29 5.21
C THR A 89 -1.94 -3.41 6.24
N LEU A 90 -2.85 -4.39 6.34
CA LEU A 90 -2.70 -5.51 7.28
C LEU A 90 -1.47 -6.37 6.97
N THR A 91 -1.20 -6.67 5.70
CA THR A 91 -0.03 -7.45 5.29
C THR A 91 1.25 -6.73 5.68
N PHE A 92 1.32 -5.42 5.42
CA PHE A 92 2.45 -4.59 5.81
C PHE A 92 2.65 -4.59 7.32
N SER A 93 1.61 -4.24 8.09
CA SER A 93 1.69 -4.22 9.55
C SER A 93 2.09 -5.56 10.14
N ALA A 94 1.58 -6.68 9.61
CA ALA A 94 1.96 -8.02 10.07
C ALA A 94 3.45 -8.31 9.81
N ILE A 95 3.97 -7.96 8.64
CA ILE A 95 5.40 -8.09 8.31
C ILE A 95 6.24 -7.21 9.22
N SER A 96 5.86 -5.94 9.40
CA SER A 96 6.59 -4.98 10.23
C SER A 96 6.65 -5.42 11.69
N ILE A 97 5.53 -5.88 12.25
CA ILE A 97 5.46 -6.39 13.63
C ILE A 97 6.34 -7.64 13.78
N LEU A 98 6.28 -8.56 12.81
CA LEU A 98 7.10 -9.77 12.82
C LEU A 98 8.59 -9.44 12.76
N LEU A 99 9.00 -8.52 11.89
CA LEU A 99 10.38 -8.06 11.80
C LEU A 99 10.84 -7.36 13.08
N GLN A 100 10.00 -6.49 13.66
CA GLN A 100 10.28 -5.83 14.95
C GLN A 100 10.46 -6.85 16.07
N THR A 101 9.57 -7.84 16.12
CA THR A 101 9.59 -8.87 17.18
C THR A 101 10.83 -9.76 17.08
N ILE A 102 11.24 -10.16 15.87
CA ILE A 102 12.38 -11.05 15.67
C ILE A 102 13.71 -10.31 15.86
N THR A 103 13.82 -9.09 15.35
CA THR A 103 15.09 -8.36 15.33
C THR A 103 15.30 -7.46 16.55
N GLY A 104 14.23 -7.09 17.25
CA GLY A 104 14.26 -6.12 18.35
C GLY A 104 14.64 -4.70 17.91
N LEU A 105 14.70 -4.44 16.59
CA LEU A 105 15.12 -3.14 16.05
C LEU A 105 13.95 -2.15 16.06
N PRO A 106 14.22 -0.84 16.22
CA PRO A 106 13.21 0.18 16.07
C PRO A 106 12.65 0.19 14.64
N PHE A 107 11.38 0.58 14.48
CA PHE A 107 10.72 0.57 13.19
C PHE A 107 11.49 1.32 12.09
N PHE A 108 12.14 2.45 12.42
CA PHE A 108 12.95 3.20 11.45
C PHE A 108 14.04 2.36 10.77
N ALA A 109 14.70 1.45 11.50
CA ALA A 109 15.71 0.57 10.91
C ALA A 109 15.07 -0.51 10.01
N ILE A 110 13.92 -1.02 10.42
CA ILE A 110 13.15 -2.02 9.66
C ILE A 110 12.55 -1.41 8.40
N ALA A 111 12.11 -0.17 8.45
CA ALA A 111 11.58 0.57 7.31
C ALA A 111 12.57 0.61 6.14
N VAL A 112 13.88 0.75 6.42
CA VAL A 112 14.92 0.68 5.37
C VAL A 112 14.92 -0.69 4.70
N VAL A 113 14.86 -1.77 5.49
CA VAL A 113 14.81 -3.15 4.99
C VAL A 113 13.54 -3.39 4.18
N GLU A 114 12.40 -2.91 4.66
CA GLU A 114 11.11 -3.03 4.00
C GLU A 114 11.08 -2.31 2.65
N ILE A 115 11.64 -1.10 2.55
CA ILE A 115 11.76 -0.36 1.30
C ILE A 115 12.62 -1.11 0.27
N LEU A 116 13.60 -1.90 0.71
CA LEU A 116 14.46 -2.67 -0.21
C LEU A 116 13.80 -3.96 -0.70
N ILE A 117 13.01 -4.63 0.17
CA ILE A 117 12.52 -6.00 -0.08
C ILE A 117 11.06 -6.01 -0.54
N LEU A 118 10.20 -5.19 0.06
CA LEU A 118 8.76 -5.24 -0.14
C LEU A 118 8.22 -4.62 -1.44
N PRO A 119 8.91 -3.72 -2.18
CA PRO A 119 8.35 -3.13 -3.39
C PRO A 119 7.90 -4.15 -4.44
N TYR A 120 8.68 -5.22 -4.65
CA TYR A 120 8.32 -6.21 -5.65
C TYR A 120 7.07 -7.03 -5.28
N PRO A 121 6.97 -7.65 -4.08
CA PRO A 121 5.76 -8.36 -3.68
C PRO A 121 4.56 -7.42 -3.56
N PHE A 122 4.71 -6.22 -3.01
CA PHE A 122 3.60 -5.27 -2.89
C PHE A 122 3.10 -4.78 -4.24
N GLY A 123 3.97 -4.64 -5.24
CA GLY A 123 3.57 -4.32 -6.61
C GLY A 123 2.78 -5.43 -7.30
N ILE A 124 2.89 -6.67 -6.82
CA ILE A 124 2.10 -7.81 -7.28
C ILE A 124 0.79 -7.91 -6.50
N LEU A 125 0.85 -7.68 -5.18
CA LEU A 125 -0.29 -7.71 -4.26
C LEU A 125 -1.29 -6.57 -4.51
N GLY A 126 -0.81 -5.36 -4.81
CA GLY A 126 -1.67 -4.21 -5.13
C GLY A 126 -2.58 -4.47 -6.34
N LYS A 127 -2.23 -5.45 -7.17
CA LYS A 127 -3.02 -5.88 -8.32
C LYS A 127 -3.99 -7.02 -8.02
N PHE A 128 -3.94 -7.62 -6.84
CA PHE A 128 -4.58 -8.91 -6.52
C PHE A 128 -6.09 -8.91 -6.81
N SER A 129 -6.83 -7.92 -6.30
CA SER A 129 -8.28 -7.86 -6.51
C SER A 129 -8.68 -7.51 -7.96
N ASN A 130 -7.79 -6.89 -8.74
CA ASN A 130 -8.10 -6.40 -10.10
C ASN A 130 -7.62 -7.34 -11.23
N ARG A 131 -7.16 -8.56 -10.91
CA ARG A 131 -6.69 -9.52 -11.93
C ARG A 131 -7.80 -10.10 -12.81
N GLY A 132 -9.06 -10.04 -12.38
CA GLY A 132 -10.21 -10.52 -13.14
C GLY A 132 -10.71 -9.57 -14.24
N GLN A 133 -10.26 -8.30 -14.24
CA GLN A 133 -10.75 -7.30 -15.19
C GLN A 133 -9.92 -7.27 -16.48
N LYS A 134 -10.62 -7.36 -17.61
CA LYS A 134 -10.02 -7.24 -18.95
C LYS A 134 -9.43 -5.83 -19.10
N LYS A 135 -8.22 -5.74 -19.66
CA LYS A 135 -7.64 -4.45 -20.03
C LYS A 135 -8.53 -3.79 -21.07
N VAL A 136 -8.81 -2.50 -20.89
CA VAL A 136 -9.43 -1.70 -21.95
C VAL A 136 -8.43 -1.61 -23.10
N GLU A 137 -8.74 -2.26 -24.21
CA GLU A 137 -8.02 -2.03 -25.45
C GLU A 137 -8.26 -0.57 -25.86
N PRO A 138 -7.22 0.20 -26.22
CA PRO A 138 -7.43 1.54 -26.72
C PRO A 138 -8.35 1.45 -27.95
N GLN A 139 -9.53 2.08 -27.86
CA GLN A 139 -10.42 2.22 -29.01
C GLN A 139 -9.61 2.79 -30.16
N GLN A 140 -9.46 2.00 -31.23
CA GLN A 140 -8.97 2.51 -32.50
C GLN A 140 -9.96 3.58 -32.95
N THR A 141 -9.56 4.84 -32.88
CA THR A 141 -10.24 5.93 -33.58
C THR A 141 -10.34 5.53 -35.06
N PRO A 142 -11.54 5.50 -35.67
CA PRO A 142 -11.66 5.32 -37.10
C PRO A 142 -10.87 6.47 -37.76
N ASN A 143 -9.86 6.14 -38.55
CA ASN A 143 -9.23 7.15 -39.39
C ASN A 143 -10.30 7.66 -40.38
N PRO A 144 -10.44 8.98 -40.56
CA PRO A 144 -11.32 9.55 -41.58
C PRO A 144 -10.85 9.19 -43.00
#